data_AF-A0A2R8BS46-F1
#
_entry.id   AF-A0A2R8BS46-F1
#
_cell.length_a   1.000
_cell.length_b   1.000
_cell.length_c   1.000
_cell.angle_alpha   90.00
_cell.angle_beta   90.00
_cell.angle_gamma   90.00
#
_symmetry.space_group_name_H-M   'P 1'
#
loop_
_entity.id
_entity.type
_entity.pdbx_description
1 polymer ?
#
loop_
_entity_poly.entity_id
_entity_poly.type
_entity_poly.pdbx_seq_one_letter_code
_entity_poly.pdbx_strand_id
1 'polypeptide(L)'
;MTDRTASPFRDAPTDRRTAEGVPDTPQTRAPAYKLAFADDDFLCSPDLRPLRLQLELMKPEMILAEKNIESTIVMFGGARIMENPNDARSSAMGALSVYYDQARRFARIMTEKSMQTYGRENVVVTGGGPGVMEAGNRGAADAGGQSIGLNIVLPHEQAPNEYVTPGLCFNFHYFAIRKMHFLMRAKAICVFPGGFGTMDELFEALTLIQTGRMEKIPILLFGKEFWDKVVNFAALAEAGTIAEQDLDLFTYVETAEEALHAIENWPGAGEVRETVPGRPDTA
;
A
#
# COMPACT_ATOMS: atom_id res chain seq x y z
N MET A 1 13.29 -16.40 -20.49
CA MET A 1 14.04 -16.25 -19.22
C MET A 1 15.49 -16.62 -19.49
N THR A 2 16.37 -15.64 -19.63
CA THR A 2 17.82 -15.88 -19.64
C THR A 2 18.24 -16.35 -18.26
N ASP A 3 18.85 -17.52 -18.21
CA ASP A 3 19.40 -18.13 -17.02
C ASP A 3 20.39 -17.17 -16.33
N ARG A 4 19.97 -16.57 -15.20
CA ARG A 4 20.81 -15.67 -14.38
C ARG A 4 21.82 -16.44 -13.52
N THR A 5 21.93 -17.78 -13.66
CA THR A 5 22.70 -18.61 -12.72
C THR A 5 24.12 -18.97 -13.16
N ALA A 6 24.55 -18.62 -14.38
CA ALA A 6 25.93 -18.88 -14.82
C ALA A 6 26.90 -17.79 -14.29
N SER A 7 27.13 -17.77 -12.97
CA SER A 7 28.22 -17.01 -12.36
C SER A 7 29.49 -17.86 -12.34
N PRO A 8 30.66 -17.31 -12.75
CA PRO A 8 31.94 -17.99 -12.56
C PRO A 8 32.37 -18.04 -11.08
N PHE A 9 31.72 -17.26 -10.22
CA PHE A 9 31.94 -17.24 -8.77
C PHE A 9 30.94 -18.12 -8.03
N ARG A 10 31.39 -18.72 -6.91
CA ARG A 10 30.53 -19.46 -5.97
C ARG A 10 29.38 -18.60 -5.45
N ASP A 11 28.27 -19.25 -5.12
CA ASP A 11 27.07 -18.61 -4.61
C ASP A 11 27.08 -18.46 -3.07
N ALA A 12 26.48 -17.38 -2.59
CA ALA A 12 26.44 -17.05 -1.16
C ALA A 12 25.81 -18.17 -0.27
N PRO A 13 24.73 -18.88 -0.68
CA PRO A 13 24.19 -19.98 0.10
C PRO A 13 25.18 -21.13 0.34
N THR A 14 26.04 -21.43 -0.63
CA THR A 14 27.06 -22.49 -0.49
C THR A 14 28.15 -22.11 0.49
N ASP A 15 28.61 -20.86 0.45
CA ASP A 15 29.62 -20.38 1.39
C ASP A 15 29.06 -20.26 2.82
N ARG A 16 27.78 -19.88 2.97
CA ARG A 16 27.09 -19.91 4.28
C ARG A 16 27.12 -21.31 4.91
N ARG A 17 26.70 -22.34 4.16
CA ARG A 17 26.73 -23.74 4.62
C ARG A 17 28.15 -24.22 4.92
N THR A 18 29.13 -23.79 4.12
CA THR A 18 30.53 -24.16 4.32
C THR A 18 31.09 -23.56 5.62
N ALA A 19 30.74 -22.30 5.91
CA ALA A 19 31.16 -21.61 7.13
C ALA A 19 30.59 -22.26 8.41
N GLU A 20 29.41 -22.89 8.34
CA GLU A 20 28.81 -23.64 9.47
C GLU A 20 29.58 -24.93 9.81
N GLY A 21 30.36 -25.47 8.87
CA GLY A 21 31.09 -26.74 9.02
C GLY A 21 32.54 -26.61 9.51
N VAL A 22 33.00 -25.42 9.89
CA VAL A 22 34.38 -25.19 10.34
C VAL A 22 34.60 -25.67 11.78
N PRO A 23 35.84 -26.05 12.17
CA PRO A 23 36.14 -26.40 13.55
C PRO A 23 35.77 -25.31 14.55
N ASP A 24 35.26 -25.72 15.70
CA ASP A 24 34.84 -24.82 16.76
C ASP A 24 36.05 -24.32 17.57
N THR A 25 36.33 -23.03 17.45
CA THR A 25 37.50 -22.35 18.05
C THR A 25 37.08 -20.98 18.60
N PRO A 26 37.85 -20.36 19.51
CA PRO A 26 37.56 -19.01 19.96
C PRO A 26 37.41 -17.99 18.81
N GLN A 27 38.16 -18.16 17.72
CA GLN A 27 38.11 -17.30 16.54
C GLN A 27 36.82 -17.53 15.74
N THR A 28 36.45 -18.79 15.50
CA THR A 28 35.25 -19.12 14.69
C THR A 28 33.94 -18.80 15.41
N ARG A 29 33.97 -18.64 16.75
CA ARG A 29 32.85 -18.11 17.55
C ARG A 29 32.77 -16.57 17.60
N ALA A 30 33.83 -15.87 17.23
CA ALA A 30 33.87 -14.41 17.37
C ALA A 30 32.92 -13.75 16.34
N PRO A 31 32.18 -12.68 16.70
CA PRO A 31 31.30 -11.98 15.78
C PRO A 31 32.00 -11.53 14.49
N ALA A 32 33.26 -11.08 14.60
CA ALA A 32 34.07 -10.63 13.47
C ALA A 32 34.38 -11.71 12.43
N TYR A 33 34.22 -13.00 12.77
CA TYR A 33 34.43 -14.12 11.84
C TYR A 33 33.16 -14.50 11.07
N LYS A 34 31.98 -14.09 11.54
CA LYS A 34 30.72 -14.39 10.85
C LYS A 34 30.71 -13.73 9.47
N LEU A 35 30.14 -14.42 8.48
CA LEU A 35 29.91 -13.84 7.15
C LEU A 35 28.92 -12.68 7.27
N ALA A 36 29.29 -11.50 6.79
CA ALA A 36 28.50 -10.28 6.96
C ALA A 36 27.04 -10.39 6.46
N PHE A 37 26.80 -11.11 5.35
CA PHE A 37 25.44 -11.31 4.79
C PHE A 37 24.62 -12.39 5.53
N ALA A 38 25.22 -13.08 6.49
CA ALA A 38 24.59 -14.12 7.31
C ALA A 38 24.70 -13.81 8.82
N ASP A 39 25.12 -12.60 9.18
CA ASP A 39 25.21 -12.13 10.56
C ASP A 39 24.04 -11.18 10.88
N ASP A 40 23.00 -11.73 11.51
CA ASP A 40 21.77 -10.98 11.82
C ASP A 40 22.04 -9.79 12.76
N ASP A 41 22.98 -9.91 13.70
CA ASP A 41 23.34 -8.83 14.63
C ASP A 41 23.95 -7.64 13.86
N PHE A 42 24.88 -7.93 12.95
CA PHE A 42 25.48 -6.93 12.07
C PHE A 42 24.42 -6.32 11.13
N LEU A 43 23.60 -7.16 10.49
CA LEU A 43 22.53 -6.73 9.59
C LEU A 43 21.44 -5.92 10.29
N CYS A 44 21.25 -6.07 11.60
CA CYS A 44 20.30 -5.28 12.41
C CYS A 44 20.95 -4.05 13.07
N SER A 45 22.26 -3.86 12.94
CA SER A 45 22.98 -2.73 13.53
C SER A 45 22.48 -1.37 12.98
N PRO A 46 22.59 -0.26 13.73
CA PRO A 46 22.16 1.06 13.27
C PRO A 46 22.80 1.48 11.94
N ASP A 47 24.07 1.14 11.72
CA ASP A 47 24.87 1.53 10.55
C ASP A 47 24.38 0.88 9.25
N LEU A 48 23.75 -0.30 9.33
CA LEU A 48 23.16 -0.98 8.18
C LEU A 48 21.69 -0.64 7.91
N ARG A 49 21.16 0.42 8.53
CA ARG A 49 19.82 0.95 8.20
C ARG A 49 19.65 1.24 6.69
N PRO A 50 20.61 1.85 5.97
CA PRO A 50 20.45 2.09 4.52
C PRO A 50 20.28 0.78 3.73
N LEU A 51 20.98 -0.28 4.12
CA LEU A 51 20.85 -1.59 3.48
C LEU A 51 19.47 -2.21 3.75
N ARG A 52 18.96 -2.11 4.99
CA ARG A 52 17.60 -2.60 5.32
C ARG A 52 16.51 -1.84 4.56
N LEU A 53 16.64 -0.52 4.43
CA LEU A 53 15.74 0.29 3.59
C LEU A 53 15.78 -0.18 2.12
N GLN A 54 16.96 -0.43 1.57
CA GLN A 54 17.12 -0.98 0.22
C GLN A 54 16.46 -2.36 0.07
N LEU A 55 16.63 -3.25 1.05
CA LEU A 55 16.00 -4.58 1.02
C LEU A 55 14.46 -4.49 1.05
N GLU A 56 13.89 -3.61 1.88
CA GLU A 56 12.44 -3.37 1.91
C GLU A 56 11.90 -2.74 0.63
N LEU A 57 12.71 -1.95 -0.09
CA LEU A 57 12.33 -1.44 -1.40
C LEU A 57 12.39 -2.56 -2.45
N MET A 58 13.48 -3.32 -2.49
CA MET A 58 13.76 -4.28 -3.57
C MET A 58 12.93 -5.56 -3.49
N LYS A 59 12.74 -6.13 -2.29
CA LYS A 59 12.10 -7.45 -2.16
C LYS A 59 10.66 -7.46 -2.72
N PRO A 60 9.77 -6.52 -2.36
CA PRO A 60 8.44 -6.48 -2.95
C PRO A 60 8.50 -6.17 -4.46
N GLU A 61 9.34 -5.23 -4.90
CA GLU A 61 9.47 -4.91 -6.32
C GLU A 61 9.88 -6.10 -7.19
N MET A 62 10.85 -6.89 -6.72
CA MET A 62 11.30 -8.11 -7.42
C MET A 62 10.17 -9.13 -7.52
N ILE A 63 9.44 -9.37 -6.42
CA ILE A 63 8.34 -10.34 -6.39
C ILE A 63 7.16 -9.87 -7.24
N LEU A 64 6.77 -8.60 -7.17
CA LEU A 64 5.71 -8.02 -7.99
C LEU A 64 6.06 -8.10 -9.49
N ALA A 65 7.32 -7.80 -9.84
CA ALA A 65 7.81 -7.92 -11.22
C ALA A 65 7.80 -9.38 -11.71
N GLU A 66 8.23 -10.33 -10.89
CA GLU A 66 8.16 -11.78 -11.22
C GLU A 66 6.72 -12.26 -11.46
N LYS A 67 5.76 -11.66 -10.75
CA LYS A 67 4.32 -11.91 -10.92
C LYS A 67 3.69 -11.08 -12.04
N ASN A 68 4.47 -10.24 -12.72
CA ASN A 68 4.03 -9.34 -13.79
C ASN A 68 2.89 -8.39 -13.36
N ILE A 69 2.93 -7.91 -12.11
CA ILE A 69 1.98 -6.91 -11.60
C ILE A 69 2.45 -5.53 -12.06
N GLU A 70 1.66 -4.91 -12.93
CA GLU A 70 1.96 -3.65 -13.60
C GLU A 70 1.27 -2.46 -12.92
N SER A 71 0.06 -2.66 -12.40
CA SER A 71 -0.68 -1.62 -11.69
C SER A 71 -1.57 -2.15 -10.57
N THR A 72 -1.88 -1.27 -9.62
CA THR A 72 -2.65 -1.58 -8.42
C THR A 72 -3.80 -0.60 -8.20
N ILE A 73 -4.84 -1.09 -7.51
CA ILE A 73 -5.91 -0.26 -6.94
C ILE A 73 -5.72 -0.26 -5.43
N VAL A 74 -5.36 0.90 -4.90
CA VAL A 74 -5.04 1.07 -3.48
C VAL A 74 -6.33 1.26 -2.70
N MET A 75 -6.50 0.51 -1.62
CA MET A 75 -7.64 0.63 -0.72
C MET A 75 -7.18 0.93 0.70
N PHE A 76 -7.59 2.08 1.22
CA PHE A 76 -7.37 2.51 2.60
C PHE A 76 -8.68 2.63 3.35
N GLY A 77 -8.66 2.34 4.66
CA GLY A 77 -9.82 2.53 5.51
C GLY A 77 -9.62 2.00 6.92
N GLY A 78 -10.66 2.14 7.74
CA GLY A 78 -10.61 1.77 9.14
C GLY A 78 -10.42 0.27 9.36
N ALA A 79 -9.35 -0.10 10.07
CA ALA A 79 -9.11 -1.46 10.56
C ALA A 79 -10.15 -1.96 11.60
N ARG A 80 -11.07 -1.09 12.03
CA ARG A 80 -12.09 -1.36 13.04
C ARG A 80 -13.51 -1.44 12.48
N ILE A 81 -13.68 -1.23 11.18
CA ILE A 81 -14.95 -1.43 10.49
C ILE A 81 -15.16 -2.94 10.38
N MET A 82 -16.36 -3.43 10.66
CA MET A 82 -16.64 -4.87 10.71
C MET A 82 -17.70 -5.25 9.69
N GLU A 83 -17.66 -6.49 9.20
CA GLU A 83 -18.66 -7.02 8.27
C GLU A 83 -20.06 -7.00 8.90
N ASN A 84 -20.20 -7.52 10.12
CA ASN A 84 -21.48 -7.57 10.81
C ASN A 84 -21.63 -6.37 11.77
N PRO A 85 -22.65 -5.50 11.58
CA PRO A 85 -22.87 -4.33 12.44
C PRO A 85 -23.17 -4.71 13.89
N ASN A 86 -23.69 -5.91 14.16
CA ASN A 86 -24.02 -6.36 15.51
C ASN A 86 -22.80 -6.68 16.37
N ASP A 87 -21.65 -6.94 15.74
CA ASP A 87 -20.41 -7.18 16.47
C ASP A 87 -19.80 -5.86 16.97
N ALA A 88 -20.28 -4.72 16.47
CA ALA A 88 -19.73 -3.41 16.76
C ALA A 88 -19.93 -2.97 18.22
N ARG A 89 -18.92 -2.31 18.78
CA ARG A 89 -18.94 -1.81 20.17
C ARG A 89 -19.87 -0.61 20.39
N SER A 90 -20.34 0.01 19.31
CA SER A 90 -21.27 1.14 19.35
C SER A 90 -22.09 1.19 18.07
N SER A 91 -23.27 1.82 18.13
CA SER A 91 -24.12 2.06 16.96
C SER A 91 -23.41 2.87 15.88
N ALA A 92 -22.59 3.84 16.27
CA ALA A 92 -21.78 4.63 15.35
C ALA A 92 -20.76 3.76 14.59
N MET A 93 -20.14 2.78 15.25
CA MET A 93 -19.27 1.82 14.57
C MET A 93 -20.05 0.85 13.69
N GLY A 94 -21.23 0.38 14.13
CA GLY A 94 -22.09 -0.50 13.35
C GLY A 94 -22.61 0.17 12.06
N ALA A 95 -22.87 1.48 12.11
CA ALA A 95 -23.25 2.25 10.93
C ALA A 95 -22.16 2.28 9.84
N LEU A 96 -20.88 2.09 10.22
CA LEU A 96 -19.78 2.03 9.25
C LEU A 96 -19.66 0.67 8.55
N SER A 97 -20.37 -0.38 8.99
CA SER A 97 -20.31 -1.70 8.37
C SER A 97 -20.74 -1.69 6.90
N VAL A 98 -21.58 -0.73 6.48
CA VAL A 98 -21.91 -0.52 5.07
C VAL A 98 -20.67 -0.31 4.19
N TYR A 99 -19.60 0.29 4.73
CA TYR A 99 -18.36 0.49 4.00
C TYR A 99 -17.53 -0.78 3.86
N TYR A 100 -17.72 -1.78 4.73
CA TYR A 100 -17.15 -3.12 4.52
C TYR A 100 -17.74 -3.74 3.25
N ASP A 101 -19.07 -3.71 3.11
CA ASP A 101 -19.76 -4.25 1.95
C ASP A 101 -19.39 -3.49 0.66
N GLN A 102 -19.34 -2.16 0.72
CA GLN A 102 -18.90 -1.35 -0.43
C GLN A 102 -17.44 -1.64 -0.81
N ALA A 103 -16.53 -1.77 0.16
CA ALA A 103 -15.14 -2.11 -0.11
C ALA A 103 -15.02 -3.50 -0.76
N ARG A 104 -15.72 -4.50 -0.23
CA ARG A 104 -15.73 -5.85 -0.79
C ARG A 104 -16.29 -5.88 -2.21
N ARG A 105 -17.41 -5.18 -2.44
CA ARG A 105 -18.03 -5.07 -3.78
C ARG A 105 -17.12 -4.36 -4.77
N PHE A 106 -16.53 -3.23 -4.38
CA PHE A 106 -15.60 -2.48 -5.20
C PHE A 106 -14.38 -3.31 -5.59
N ALA A 107 -13.75 -3.97 -4.61
CA ALA A 107 -12.61 -4.84 -4.87
C ALA A 107 -12.94 -6.00 -5.81
N ARG A 108 -14.14 -6.59 -5.66
CA ARG A 108 -14.62 -7.62 -6.58
C ARG A 108 -14.70 -7.11 -8.02
N ILE A 109 -15.35 -5.96 -8.24
CA ILE A 109 -15.49 -5.33 -9.56
C ILE A 109 -14.13 -5.01 -10.18
N MET A 110 -13.22 -4.40 -9.41
CA MET A 110 -11.88 -4.09 -9.89
C MET A 110 -11.08 -5.34 -10.21
N THR A 111 -11.27 -6.41 -9.44
CA THR A 111 -10.60 -7.69 -9.71
C THR A 111 -11.18 -8.37 -10.95
N GLU A 112 -12.49 -8.36 -11.17
CA GLU A 112 -13.11 -8.85 -12.41
C GLU A 112 -12.55 -8.10 -13.64
N LYS A 113 -12.28 -6.78 -13.52
CA LYS A 113 -11.60 -5.99 -14.55
C LYS A 113 -10.12 -6.38 -14.69
N SER A 114 -9.40 -6.54 -13.57
CA SER A 114 -8.00 -6.98 -13.52
C SER A 114 -7.79 -8.33 -14.21
N MET A 115 -8.74 -9.26 -14.07
CA MET A 115 -8.68 -10.58 -14.69
C MET A 115 -8.75 -10.51 -16.23
N GLN A 116 -9.24 -9.43 -16.83
CA GLN A 116 -9.19 -9.21 -18.28
C GLN A 116 -7.75 -9.01 -18.79
N THR A 117 -6.83 -8.60 -17.91
CA THR A 117 -5.40 -8.51 -18.17
C THR A 117 -4.62 -9.59 -17.42
N TYR A 118 -5.26 -10.73 -17.15
CA TYR A 118 -4.69 -11.88 -16.44
C TYR A 118 -4.18 -11.56 -15.02
N GLY A 119 -4.79 -10.58 -14.34
CA GLY A 119 -4.38 -10.19 -12.99
C GLY A 119 -3.09 -9.35 -12.96
N ARG A 120 -2.73 -8.70 -14.07
CA ARG A 120 -1.51 -7.89 -14.18
C ARG A 120 -1.76 -6.42 -13.86
N GLU A 121 -2.91 -5.89 -14.26
CA GLU A 121 -3.29 -4.50 -14.01
C GLU A 121 -4.43 -4.40 -13.01
N ASN A 122 -4.56 -3.28 -12.30
CA ASN A 122 -5.62 -3.01 -11.34
C ASN A 122 -5.73 -4.04 -10.20
N VAL A 123 -4.60 -4.63 -9.79
CA VAL A 123 -4.57 -5.60 -8.69
C VAL A 123 -4.87 -4.90 -7.37
N VAL A 124 -5.81 -5.43 -6.59
CA VAL A 124 -6.17 -4.83 -5.29
C VAL A 124 -4.98 -4.89 -4.34
N VAL A 125 -4.62 -3.75 -3.74
CA VAL A 125 -3.60 -3.64 -2.71
C VAL A 125 -4.14 -2.95 -1.46
N THR A 126 -3.87 -3.54 -0.30
CA THR A 126 -4.30 -3.02 1.00
C THR A 126 -3.15 -3.11 2.01
N GLY A 127 -3.37 -2.59 3.22
CA GLY A 127 -2.43 -2.78 4.33
C GLY A 127 -2.43 -4.17 4.97
N GLY A 128 -3.26 -5.10 4.47
CA GLY A 128 -3.30 -6.50 4.92
C GLY A 128 -3.89 -6.74 6.31
N GLY A 129 -4.44 -5.71 6.96
CA GLY A 129 -5.10 -5.83 8.26
C GLY A 129 -6.59 -6.19 8.15
N PRO A 130 -7.33 -6.15 9.28
CA PRO A 130 -8.78 -6.37 9.32
C PRO A 130 -9.58 -5.18 8.75
N GLY A 131 -10.91 -5.32 8.74
CA GLY A 131 -11.86 -4.28 8.36
C GLY A 131 -11.84 -3.96 6.86
N VAL A 132 -11.75 -2.69 6.48
CA VAL A 132 -11.78 -2.31 5.04
C VAL A 132 -10.67 -3.01 4.24
N MET A 133 -9.49 -3.17 4.84
CA MET A 133 -8.37 -3.86 4.19
C MET A 133 -8.72 -5.32 3.90
N GLU A 134 -9.27 -6.02 4.88
CA GLU A 134 -9.77 -7.39 4.72
C GLU A 134 -10.90 -7.46 3.70
N ALA A 135 -11.88 -6.54 3.75
CA ALA A 135 -12.97 -6.47 2.78
C ALA A 135 -12.44 -6.36 1.34
N GLY A 136 -11.41 -5.53 1.13
CA GLY A 136 -10.73 -5.40 -0.16
C GLY A 136 -10.06 -6.70 -0.61
N ASN A 137 -9.24 -7.31 0.26
CA ASN A 137 -8.58 -8.58 -0.07
C ASN A 137 -9.60 -9.71 -0.33
N ARG A 138 -10.68 -9.76 0.46
CA ARG A 138 -11.76 -10.73 0.32
C ARG A 138 -12.56 -10.54 -0.96
N GLY A 139 -12.89 -9.30 -1.33
CA GLY A 139 -13.58 -9.01 -2.59
C GLY A 139 -12.79 -9.48 -3.81
N ALA A 140 -11.47 -9.31 -3.78
CA ALA A 140 -10.59 -9.86 -4.81
C ALA A 140 -10.57 -11.40 -4.82
N ALA A 141 -10.51 -12.03 -3.64
CA ALA A 141 -10.60 -13.49 -3.51
C ALA A 141 -11.94 -14.05 -4.02
N ASP A 142 -13.06 -13.37 -3.74
CA ASP A 142 -14.40 -13.74 -4.21
C ASP A 142 -14.51 -13.74 -5.74
N ALA A 143 -13.74 -12.87 -6.41
CA ALA A 143 -13.63 -12.80 -7.88
C ALA A 143 -12.62 -13.81 -8.46
N GLY A 144 -11.94 -14.61 -7.61
CA GLY A 144 -10.93 -15.57 -8.03
C GLY A 144 -9.59 -14.95 -8.47
N GLY A 145 -9.37 -13.66 -8.18
CA GLY A 145 -8.13 -12.97 -8.49
C GLY A 145 -7.12 -12.94 -7.35
N GLN A 146 -6.02 -12.23 -7.56
CA GLN A 146 -4.98 -12.04 -6.55
C GLN A 146 -5.15 -10.70 -5.82
N SER A 147 -4.63 -10.62 -4.60
CA SER A 147 -4.59 -9.37 -3.84
C SER A 147 -3.30 -9.26 -3.03
N ILE A 148 -2.82 -8.02 -2.90
CA ILE A 148 -1.57 -7.68 -2.23
C ILE A 148 -1.86 -7.18 -0.81
N GLY A 149 -1.07 -7.65 0.15
CA GLY A 149 -1.07 -7.15 1.52
C GLY A 149 0.29 -6.54 1.86
N LEU A 150 0.32 -5.23 2.11
CA LEU A 150 1.50 -4.53 2.59
C LEU A 150 1.36 -4.34 4.10
N ASN A 151 1.71 -5.37 4.89
CA ASN A 151 1.65 -5.34 6.35
C ASN A 151 2.81 -4.56 6.97
N ILE A 152 2.69 -4.20 8.24
CA ILE A 152 3.79 -3.54 8.98
C ILE A 152 3.88 -4.10 10.38
N VAL A 153 5.11 -4.25 10.89
CA VAL A 153 5.36 -4.68 12.26
C VAL A 153 4.86 -3.62 13.24
N LEU A 154 3.94 -4.02 14.12
CA LEU A 154 3.39 -3.18 15.20
C LEU A 154 3.52 -3.91 16.55
N PRO A 155 3.57 -3.19 17.69
CA PRO A 155 3.72 -3.79 19.02
C PRO A 155 2.64 -4.81 19.42
N HIS A 156 1.45 -4.67 18.85
CA HIS A 156 0.38 -5.67 18.95
C HIS A 156 0.18 -6.22 17.55
N GLU A 157 0.79 -7.37 17.29
CA GLU A 157 0.84 -7.97 15.97
C GLU A 157 -0.54 -8.46 15.55
N GLN A 158 -1.02 -7.97 14.41
CA GLN A 158 -2.17 -8.56 13.72
C GLN A 158 -1.60 -9.43 12.61
N ALA A 159 -1.92 -10.73 12.64
CA ALA A 159 -1.68 -11.58 11.49
C ALA A 159 -2.33 -10.93 10.26
N PRO A 160 -1.71 -11.02 9.08
CA PRO A 160 -2.36 -10.59 7.85
C PRO A 160 -3.70 -11.31 7.70
N ASN A 161 -4.70 -10.63 7.15
CA ASN A 161 -5.97 -11.28 6.89
C ASN A 161 -5.80 -12.45 5.90
N GLU A 162 -6.62 -13.48 6.04
CA GLU A 162 -6.46 -14.75 5.32
C GLU A 162 -6.79 -14.67 3.82
N TYR A 163 -7.27 -13.52 3.35
CA TYR A 163 -7.63 -13.28 1.95
C TYR A 163 -6.49 -12.67 1.12
N VAL A 164 -5.41 -12.22 1.77
CA VAL A 164 -4.19 -11.80 1.07
C VAL A 164 -3.60 -13.01 0.35
N THR A 165 -3.20 -12.85 -0.91
CA THR A 165 -2.51 -13.92 -1.63
C THR A 165 -1.18 -14.25 -0.95
N PRO A 166 -0.89 -15.49 -0.54
CA PRO A 166 0.31 -15.81 0.25
C PRO A 166 1.63 -15.35 -0.37
N GLY A 167 1.77 -15.44 -1.70
CA GLY A 167 2.96 -14.98 -2.43
C GLY A 167 3.05 -13.46 -2.64
N LEU A 168 2.06 -12.69 -2.17
CA LEU A 168 1.95 -11.23 -2.27
C LEU A 168 1.68 -10.59 -0.90
N CYS A 169 2.03 -11.29 0.18
CA CYS A 169 1.94 -10.80 1.54
C CYS A 169 3.32 -10.32 2.00
N PHE A 170 3.50 -9.01 2.11
CA PHE A 170 4.76 -8.38 2.47
C PHE A 170 4.68 -7.80 3.87
N ASN A 171 5.75 -7.92 4.66
CA ASN A 171 5.82 -7.37 6.01
C ASN A 171 6.95 -6.35 6.09
N PHE A 172 6.59 -5.09 6.34
CA PHE A 172 7.51 -3.97 6.40
C PHE A 172 7.90 -3.64 7.84
N HIS A 173 9.06 -3.01 8.01
CA HIS A 173 9.45 -2.37 9.26
C HIS A 173 9.44 -0.85 9.12
N TYR A 174 9.77 -0.30 7.94
CA TYR A 174 9.77 1.15 7.72
C TYR A 174 8.48 1.64 7.05
N PHE A 175 7.73 2.49 7.74
CA PHE A 175 6.51 3.13 7.22
C PHE A 175 6.74 3.83 5.86
N ALA A 176 7.84 4.57 5.72
CA ALA A 176 8.12 5.32 4.50
C ALA A 176 8.23 4.42 3.26
N ILE A 177 8.91 3.27 3.38
CA ILE A 177 9.05 2.34 2.25
C ILE A 177 7.72 1.67 1.93
N ARG A 178 6.94 1.31 2.96
CA ARG A 178 5.57 0.80 2.78
C ARG A 178 4.66 1.77 2.02
N LYS A 179 4.69 3.06 2.40
CA LYS A 179 3.96 4.14 1.74
C LYS A 179 4.35 4.28 0.27
N MET A 180 5.65 4.26 -0.02
CA MET A 180 6.13 4.24 -1.41
C MET A 180 5.54 3.08 -2.22
N HIS A 181 5.51 1.86 -1.67
CA HIS A 181 4.95 0.70 -2.37
C HIS A 181 3.44 0.79 -2.64
N PHE A 182 2.67 1.50 -1.82
CA PHE A 182 1.28 1.79 -2.17
C PHE A 182 1.18 2.61 -3.44
N LEU A 183 2.05 3.62 -3.60
CA LEU A 183 1.93 4.63 -4.65
C LEU A 183 2.66 4.28 -5.95
N MET A 184 3.77 3.53 -5.89
CA MET A 184 4.63 3.21 -7.04
C MET A 184 3.90 2.55 -8.22
N ARG A 185 2.79 1.85 -7.95
CA ARG A 185 1.96 1.16 -8.97
C ARG A 185 0.51 1.62 -8.99
N ALA A 186 0.15 2.61 -8.17
CA ALA A 186 -1.23 3.01 -7.99
C ALA A 186 -1.79 3.60 -9.29
N LYS A 187 -2.92 3.05 -9.75
CA LYS A 187 -3.77 3.65 -10.79
C LYS A 187 -4.99 4.35 -10.23
N ALA A 188 -5.36 4.07 -8.98
CA ALA A 188 -6.35 4.79 -8.21
C ALA A 188 -6.13 4.54 -6.71
N ILE A 189 -6.58 5.48 -5.88
CA ILE A 189 -6.61 5.38 -4.43
C ILE A 189 -8.04 5.55 -3.95
N CYS A 190 -8.56 4.52 -3.28
CA CYS A 190 -9.90 4.47 -2.73
C CYS A 190 -9.84 4.53 -1.21
N VAL A 191 -10.41 5.57 -0.64
CA VAL A 191 -10.30 5.89 0.79
C VAL A 191 -11.67 5.80 1.43
N PHE A 192 -11.85 4.75 2.22
CA PHE A 192 -13.04 4.52 3.03
C PHE A 192 -12.88 5.18 4.40
N PRO A 193 -13.98 5.36 5.16
CA PRO A 193 -13.92 5.92 6.50
C PRO A 193 -12.89 5.22 7.38
N GLY A 194 -12.07 6.01 8.07
CA GLY A 194 -10.91 5.52 8.79
C GLY A 194 -10.34 6.49 9.81
N GLY A 195 -9.29 6.06 10.49
CA GLY A 195 -8.59 6.84 11.51
C GLY A 195 -7.32 7.49 11.00
N PHE A 196 -6.36 7.73 11.89
CA PHE A 196 -5.11 8.42 11.56
C PHE A 196 -4.30 7.76 10.45
N GLY A 197 -4.21 6.42 10.41
CA GLY A 197 -3.49 5.75 9.32
C GLY A 197 -4.11 6.02 7.96
N THR A 198 -5.44 6.07 7.87
CA THR A 198 -6.16 6.40 6.63
C THR A 198 -5.95 7.87 6.24
N MET A 199 -5.96 8.78 7.21
CA MET A 199 -5.71 10.20 6.96
C MET A 199 -4.28 10.46 6.51
N ASP A 200 -3.31 9.80 7.15
CA ASP A 200 -1.89 9.91 6.83
C ASP A 200 -1.63 9.56 5.35
N GLU A 201 -2.14 8.42 4.89
CA GLU A 201 -2.02 7.99 3.49
C GLU A 201 -2.79 8.91 2.52
N LEU A 202 -3.98 9.38 2.90
CA LEU A 202 -4.77 10.33 2.08
C LEU A 202 -4.02 11.65 1.87
N PHE A 203 -3.56 12.27 2.95
CA PHE A 203 -2.88 13.56 2.87
C PHE A 203 -1.51 13.45 2.21
N GLU A 204 -0.81 12.32 2.36
CA GLU A 204 0.42 12.05 1.62
C GLU A 204 0.17 12.01 0.10
N ALA A 205 -0.82 11.24 -0.35
CA ALA A 205 -1.18 11.16 -1.76
C ALA A 205 -1.60 12.52 -2.33
N LEU A 206 -2.48 13.25 -1.62
CA LEU A 206 -2.89 14.59 -2.03
C LEU A 206 -1.69 15.53 -2.15
N THR A 207 -0.77 15.52 -1.18
CA THR A 207 0.41 16.37 -1.20
C THR A 207 1.34 16.04 -2.36
N LEU A 208 1.55 14.75 -2.66
CA LEU A 208 2.42 14.32 -3.76
C LEU A 208 1.86 14.75 -5.13
N ILE A 209 0.55 14.63 -5.34
CA ILE A 209 -0.09 15.08 -6.59
C ILE A 209 -0.12 16.62 -6.66
N GLN A 210 -0.50 17.28 -5.56
CA GLN A 210 -0.57 18.75 -5.47
C GLN A 210 0.77 19.39 -5.87
N THR A 211 1.88 18.80 -5.42
CA THR A 211 3.25 19.30 -5.63
C THR A 211 3.92 18.78 -6.91
N GLY A 212 3.21 18.01 -7.75
CA GLY A 212 3.77 17.48 -9.00
C GLY A 212 4.86 16.41 -8.80
N ARG A 213 4.93 15.80 -7.61
CA ARG A 213 5.86 14.70 -7.30
C ARG A 213 5.32 13.34 -7.73
N MET A 214 4.04 13.27 -8.10
CA MET A 214 3.33 12.11 -8.59
C MET A 214 2.36 12.52 -9.70
N GLU A 215 2.11 11.62 -10.65
CA GLU A 215 1.04 11.76 -11.65
C GLU A 215 -0.33 11.86 -10.97
N LYS A 216 -1.24 12.62 -11.57
CA LYS A 216 -2.64 12.64 -11.16
C LYS A 216 -3.25 11.26 -11.36
N ILE A 217 -3.81 10.72 -10.30
CA ILE A 217 -4.62 9.51 -10.31
C ILE A 217 -5.93 9.77 -9.55
N PRO A 218 -7.00 9.00 -9.80
CA PRO A 218 -8.23 9.08 -9.03
C PRO A 218 -7.98 8.90 -7.54
N ILE A 219 -8.38 9.90 -6.74
CA ILE A 219 -8.51 9.78 -5.29
C ILE A 219 -10.00 9.82 -4.96
N LEU A 220 -10.54 8.69 -4.53
CA LEU A 220 -11.97 8.51 -4.29
C LEU A 220 -12.24 8.41 -2.79
N LEU A 221 -13.05 9.32 -2.27
CA LEU A 221 -13.46 9.34 -0.87
C LEU A 221 -14.86 8.72 -0.73
N PHE A 222 -14.93 7.52 -0.14
CA PHE A 222 -16.20 6.85 0.10
C PHE A 222 -16.95 7.47 1.28
N GLY A 223 -18.21 7.82 1.08
CA GLY A 223 -19.11 8.31 2.13
C GLY A 223 -18.91 9.78 2.46
N LYS A 224 -19.47 10.67 1.64
CA LYS A 224 -19.29 12.12 1.77
C LYS A 224 -19.61 12.65 3.17
N GLU A 225 -20.71 12.16 3.76
CA GLU A 225 -21.16 12.60 5.09
C GLU A 225 -20.10 12.36 6.17
N PHE A 226 -19.33 11.26 6.09
CA PHE A 226 -18.25 11.00 7.03
C PHE A 226 -17.13 12.04 6.88
N TRP A 227 -16.69 12.28 5.65
CA TRP A 227 -15.57 13.17 5.37
C TRP A 227 -15.89 14.63 5.67
N ASP A 228 -17.08 15.12 5.31
CA ASP A 228 -17.51 16.49 5.61
C ASP A 228 -17.52 16.78 7.12
N LYS A 229 -17.75 15.77 7.97
CA LYS A 229 -17.70 15.89 9.43
C LYS A 229 -16.28 15.90 9.99
N VAL A 230 -15.35 15.17 9.36
CA VAL A 230 -14.01 14.91 9.90
C VAL A 230 -12.99 15.91 9.36
N VAL A 231 -13.09 16.27 8.08
CA VAL A 231 -12.23 17.26 7.42
C VAL A 231 -13.09 18.17 6.54
N ASN A 232 -13.17 19.44 6.93
CA ASN A 232 -13.77 20.46 6.07
C ASN A 232 -12.71 20.98 5.08
N PHE A 233 -12.58 20.30 3.93
CA PHE A 233 -11.61 20.67 2.89
C PHE A 233 -11.89 22.07 2.32
N ALA A 234 -13.16 22.47 2.20
CA ALA A 234 -13.52 23.81 1.75
C ALA A 234 -12.96 24.89 2.68
N ALA A 235 -13.03 24.67 4.01
CA ALA A 235 -12.43 25.58 4.97
C ALA A 235 -10.90 25.70 4.83
N LEU A 236 -10.20 24.66 4.36
CA LEU A 236 -8.76 24.75 4.07
C LEU A 236 -8.48 25.69 2.89
N ALA A 237 -9.32 25.63 1.85
CA ALA A 237 -9.23 26.51 0.69
C ALA A 237 -9.63 27.95 1.05
N GLU A 238 -10.73 28.14 1.79
CA GLU A 238 -11.17 29.45 2.30
C GLU A 238 -10.11 30.11 3.18
N ALA A 239 -9.42 29.33 4.02
CA ALA A 239 -8.31 29.81 4.84
C ALA A 239 -7.02 30.08 4.04
N GLY A 240 -6.99 29.77 2.74
CA GLY A 240 -5.82 29.96 1.87
C GLY A 240 -4.66 28.99 2.14
N THR A 241 -4.92 27.88 2.83
CA THR A 241 -3.90 26.85 3.13
C THR A 241 -3.69 25.87 1.98
N ILE A 242 -4.68 25.76 1.10
CA ILE A 242 -4.64 25.09 -0.21
C ILE A 242 -5.32 25.99 -1.25
N ALA A 243 -5.11 25.73 -2.54
CA ALA A 243 -5.85 26.43 -3.59
C ALA A 243 -7.25 25.81 -3.78
N GLU A 244 -8.21 26.57 -4.31
CA GLU A 244 -9.55 26.06 -4.62
C GLU A 244 -9.48 24.89 -5.63
N GLN A 245 -8.57 24.95 -6.59
CA GLN A 245 -8.32 23.89 -7.57
C GLN A 245 -7.72 22.62 -6.97
N ASP A 246 -7.25 22.65 -5.71
CA ASP A 246 -6.79 21.44 -5.03
C ASP A 246 -7.96 20.57 -4.54
N LEU A 247 -9.18 21.13 -4.50
CA LEU A 247 -10.40 20.37 -4.23
C LEU A 247 -10.77 19.44 -5.41
N ASP A 248 -10.22 19.68 -6.60
CA ASP A 248 -10.40 18.82 -7.78
C ASP A 248 -9.50 17.57 -7.74
N LEU A 249 -8.60 17.45 -6.75
CA LEU A 249 -7.68 16.31 -6.62
C LEU A 249 -8.37 15.03 -6.13
N PHE A 250 -9.58 15.14 -5.60
CA PHE A 250 -10.35 14.01 -5.13
C PHE A 250 -11.83 14.17 -5.48
N THR A 251 -12.60 13.09 -5.42
CA THR A 251 -14.06 13.14 -5.53
C THR A 251 -14.71 12.24 -4.50
N TYR A 252 -15.96 12.56 -4.15
CA TYR A 252 -16.75 11.72 -3.26
C TYR A 252 -17.53 10.68 -4.07
N VAL A 253 -17.65 9.48 -3.50
CA VAL A 253 -18.44 8.38 -4.06
C VAL A 253 -19.20 7.67 -2.95
N GLU A 254 -20.38 7.15 -3.25
CA GLU A 254 -21.22 6.42 -2.29
C GLU A 254 -21.27 4.92 -2.59
N THR A 255 -21.01 4.54 -3.85
CA THR A 255 -21.09 3.15 -4.31
C THR A 255 -19.84 2.69 -5.06
N ALA A 256 -19.64 1.38 -5.08
CA ALA A 256 -18.61 0.73 -5.88
C ALA A 256 -18.71 1.06 -7.38
N GLU A 257 -19.93 1.18 -7.91
CA GLU A 257 -20.19 1.51 -9.31
C GLU A 257 -19.83 2.97 -9.63
N GLU A 258 -20.18 3.91 -8.75
CA GLU A 258 -19.74 5.31 -8.88
C GLU A 258 -18.22 5.42 -8.86
N ALA A 259 -17.56 4.65 -8.00
CA ALA A 259 -16.10 4.60 -7.94
C ALA A 259 -15.47 4.09 -9.24
N LEU A 260 -16.00 3.00 -9.81
CA LEU A 260 -15.55 2.51 -11.11
C LEU A 260 -15.72 3.58 -12.20
N HIS A 261 -16.89 4.22 -12.26
CA HIS A 261 -17.17 5.26 -13.23
C HIS A 261 -16.20 6.45 -13.08
N ALA A 262 -15.90 6.86 -11.84
CA ALA A 262 -14.95 7.93 -11.57
C ALA A 262 -13.52 7.57 -12.01
N ILE A 263 -13.07 6.33 -11.81
CA ILE A 263 -11.76 5.85 -12.27
C ILE A 263 -11.66 5.90 -13.80
N GLU A 264 -12.70 5.48 -14.50
CA GLU A 264 -12.70 5.40 -15.98
C GLU A 264 -12.75 6.78 -16.66
N ASN A 265 -13.27 7.80 -15.96
CA ASN A 265 -13.50 9.13 -16.52
C ASN A 265 -12.70 10.23 -15.81
N TRP A 266 -11.60 9.87 -15.15
CA TRP A 266 -10.84 10.81 -14.32
C TRP A 266 -10.12 11.89 -15.16
N PRO A 267 -10.39 13.19 -14.91
CA PRO A 267 -9.74 14.27 -15.66
C PRO A 267 -8.23 14.32 -15.43
N GLY A 268 -7.46 14.35 -16.51
CA GLY A 268 -6.00 14.48 -16.46
C GLY A 268 -5.28 13.30 -15.83
N ALA A 269 -5.88 12.10 -15.83
CA ALA A 269 -5.22 10.88 -15.35
C ALA A 269 -3.88 10.65 -16.06
N GLY A 270 -2.80 10.47 -15.30
CA GLY A 270 -1.43 10.31 -15.81
C GLY A 270 -0.69 11.61 -16.09
N GLU A 271 -1.32 12.78 -15.95
CA GLU A 271 -0.62 14.07 -16.07
C GLU A 271 0.12 14.42 -14.78
N VAL A 272 1.30 15.04 -14.90
CA VAL A 272 1.99 15.64 -13.76
C VAL A 272 1.70 17.13 -13.72
N ARG A 273 1.40 17.67 -12.53
CA ARG A 273 1.18 19.10 -12.36
C ARG A 273 2.50 19.87 -12.49
N GLU A 274 2.57 20.82 -13.41
CA GLU A 274 3.77 21.65 -13.61
C GLU A 274 3.89 22.80 -12.61
N THR A 275 2.76 23.38 -12.20
CA THR A 275 2.70 24.54 -11.29
C THR A 275 1.75 24.29 -10.14
N VAL A 276 2.11 24.70 -8.92
CA VAL A 276 1.20 24.63 -7.75
C VAL A 276 0.31 25.88 -7.76
N PRO A 277 -1.02 25.76 -7.99
CA PRO A 277 -1.90 26.91 -8.03
C PRO A 277 -1.89 27.68 -6.72
N GLY A 278 -2.14 28.99 -6.80
CA GLY A 278 -2.11 29.86 -5.63
C GLY A 278 -0.70 30.17 -5.11
N ARG A 279 0.36 29.57 -5.66
CA ARG A 279 1.75 30.00 -5.43
C ARG A 279 2.32 30.62 -6.70
N PRO A 280 2.84 31.86 -6.65
CA PRO A 280 3.52 32.44 -7.80
C PRO A 280 4.79 31.62 -8.11
N ASP A 281 5.08 31.44 -9.40
CA ASP A 281 6.30 30.83 -9.93
C ASP A 281 7.52 31.76 -9.70
N THR A 282 7.79 32.13 -8.45
CA THR A 282 8.95 32.96 -8.11
C THR A 282 9.43 32.69 -6.69
N ALA A 283 10.49 31.89 -6.61
CA ALA A 283 11.68 32.22 -5.81
C ALA A 283 12.91 31.96 -6.69
#